data_AF-A0A3S5JXP8-F1
#
_entry.id   AF-A0A3S5JXP8-F1
#
_cell.length_a   1.000
_cell.length_b   1.000
_cell.length_c   1.000
_cell.angle_alpha   90.00
_cell.angle_beta   90.00
_cell.angle_gamma   90.00
#
_symmetry.space_group_name_H-M   'P 1'
#
loop_
_entity.id
_entity.type
_entity.pdbx_description
1 polymer ?
#
loop_
_entity_poly.entity_id
_entity_poly.type
_entity_poly.pdbx_seq_one_letter_code
_entity_poly.pdbx_strand_id
1 'polypeptide(L)'
;MRFKTLMIACFTTGLLTGCAATLEQFQDMGPYDRALMVCDNSAEARAKRREINKLANNVFVLSSDIALRRSILDRGYRTQQECWRQFSTVSVCQGRNDGQIACREERDPNDLTGKEVCKETPVTIDADYEEKKLLEELERLGSAKITLSNLERGYEQSREMCYRRAEQSSPEKAYKYYKNQNEPSNDDVFYKI
;
A
#
# COMPACT_ATOMS: atom_id res chain seq x y z
N MET A 1 -41.11 42.67 -14.55
CA MET A 1 -42.12 41.59 -14.37
C MET A 1 -41.57 40.30 -14.96
N ARG A 2 -41.74 39.19 -14.20
CA ARG A 2 -41.42 37.78 -14.52
C ARG A 2 -39.95 37.35 -14.41
N PHE A 3 -39.47 37.28 -13.18
CA PHE A 3 -38.50 36.27 -12.76
C PHE A 3 -39.17 34.89 -12.84
N LYS A 4 -38.67 34.01 -13.71
CA LYS A 4 -39.02 32.58 -13.69
C LYS A 4 -37.97 31.84 -12.89
N THR A 5 -38.39 31.40 -11.72
CA THR A 5 -37.84 30.31 -10.93
C THR A 5 -37.62 29.08 -11.80
N LEU A 6 -36.39 28.56 -11.83
CA LEU A 6 -36.16 27.13 -12.03
C LEU A 6 -34.95 26.72 -11.18
N MET A 7 -35.23 26.44 -9.92
CA MET A 7 -34.40 25.56 -9.09
C MET A 7 -34.54 24.14 -9.64
N ILE A 8 -33.48 23.62 -10.25
CA ILE A 8 -33.28 22.17 -10.35
C ILE A 8 -31.90 21.89 -9.78
N ALA A 9 -31.91 21.56 -8.49
CA ALA A 9 -30.80 20.96 -7.79
C ALA A 9 -30.57 19.55 -8.37
N CYS A 10 -29.64 19.41 -9.31
CA CYS A 10 -29.04 18.11 -9.64
C CYS A 10 -27.87 17.86 -8.69
N PHE A 11 -28.18 17.64 -7.40
CA PHE A 11 -27.31 16.85 -6.52
C PHE A 11 -27.67 15.38 -6.76
N THR A 12 -27.26 14.84 -7.91
CA THR A 12 -27.21 13.39 -8.11
C THR A 12 -25.87 12.90 -7.59
N THR A 13 -25.93 12.43 -6.35
CA THR A 13 -25.11 11.36 -5.79
C THR A 13 -24.33 10.57 -6.86
N GLY A 14 -23.07 10.94 -7.05
CA GLY A 14 -22.09 10.14 -7.76
C GLY A 14 -21.81 8.87 -6.96
N LEU A 15 -22.70 7.88 -7.09
CA LEU A 15 -22.32 6.50 -6.86
C LEU A 15 -21.12 6.24 -7.76
N LEU A 16 -20.02 5.79 -7.16
CA LEU A 16 -18.85 5.26 -7.85
C LEU A 16 -19.23 3.97 -8.61
N THR A 17 -20.14 4.07 -9.58
CA THR A 17 -20.19 3.13 -10.68
C THR A 17 -18.91 3.38 -11.47
N GLY A 18 -17.83 2.72 -11.09
CA GLY A 18 -16.66 2.60 -11.96
C GLY A 18 -17.19 2.21 -13.34
N CYS A 19 -16.79 2.94 -14.37
CA CYS A 19 -17.37 2.88 -15.71
C CYS A 19 -17.48 1.41 -16.16
N ALA A 20 -18.66 0.83 -15.99
CA ALA A 20 -18.93 -0.53 -16.46
C ALA A 20 -19.06 -0.41 -17.97
N ALA A 21 -18.20 -1.11 -18.70
CA ALA A 21 -18.25 -1.07 -20.14
C ALA A 21 -19.62 -1.58 -20.64
N THR A 22 -20.12 -1.02 -21.75
CA THR A 22 -21.41 -1.41 -22.34
C THR A 22 -21.21 -2.48 -23.42
N LEU A 23 -22.30 -3.13 -23.85
CA LEU A 23 -22.23 -4.07 -24.97
C LEU A 23 -21.78 -3.39 -26.27
N GLU A 24 -22.26 -2.17 -26.53
CA GLU A 24 -21.87 -1.36 -27.70
C GLU A 24 -20.36 -1.13 -27.73
N GLN A 25 -19.76 -0.79 -26.58
CA GLN A 25 -18.30 -0.66 -26.47
C GLN A 25 -17.57 -1.97 -26.77
N PHE A 26 -18.11 -3.13 -26.37
CA PHE A 26 -17.53 -4.43 -26.73
C PHE A 26 -17.65 -4.72 -28.24
N GLN A 27 -18.74 -4.31 -28.88
CA GLN A 27 -18.93 -4.46 -30.32
C GLN A 27 -17.94 -3.61 -31.12
N ASP A 28 -17.61 -2.42 -30.62
CA ASP A 28 -16.63 -1.51 -31.23
C ASP A 28 -15.17 -1.90 -30.97
N MET A 29 -14.89 -2.66 -29.91
CA MET A 29 -13.53 -3.11 -29.57
C MET A 29 -12.99 -4.16 -30.55
N GLY A 30 -11.67 -4.17 -30.74
CA GLY A 30 -10.99 -5.29 -31.39
C GLY A 30 -11.07 -6.59 -30.55
N PRO A 31 -10.90 -7.78 -31.14
CA PRO A 31 -10.87 -9.04 -30.41
C PRO A 31 -9.87 -9.08 -29.25
N TYR A 32 -8.68 -8.52 -29.47
CA TYR A 32 -7.63 -8.41 -28.47
C TYR A 32 -8.02 -7.49 -27.30
N ASP A 33 -8.57 -6.30 -27.57
CA ASP A 33 -8.96 -5.35 -26.53
C ASP A 33 -10.13 -5.86 -25.68
N ARG A 34 -11.09 -6.56 -26.30
CA ARG A 34 -12.13 -7.27 -25.55
C ARG A 34 -11.54 -8.32 -24.62
N ALA A 35 -10.56 -9.08 -25.11
CA ALA A 35 -9.90 -10.11 -24.34
C ALA A 35 -9.18 -9.50 -23.13
N LEU A 36 -8.40 -8.42 -23.33
CA LEU A 36 -7.82 -7.56 -22.27
C LEU A 36 -8.87 -7.19 -21.23
N MET A 37 -10.00 -6.65 -21.68
CA MET A 37 -11.03 -6.17 -20.78
C MET A 37 -11.68 -7.30 -19.96
N VAL A 38 -11.92 -8.48 -20.54
CA VAL A 38 -12.48 -9.63 -19.82
C VAL A 38 -11.47 -10.17 -18.80
N CYS A 39 -10.27 -10.54 -19.25
CA CYS A 39 -9.31 -11.27 -18.44
C CYS A 39 -8.70 -10.41 -17.33
N ASP A 40 -8.44 -9.12 -17.59
CA ASP A 40 -7.92 -8.23 -16.55
C ASP A 40 -8.99 -7.73 -15.57
N ASN A 41 -10.28 -8.00 -15.80
CA ASN A 41 -11.35 -7.62 -14.86
C ASN A 41 -12.05 -8.82 -14.21
N SER A 42 -11.63 -10.05 -14.53
CA SER A 42 -12.19 -11.25 -13.91
C SER A 42 -11.98 -11.26 -12.39
N ALA A 43 -12.87 -11.93 -11.67
CA ALA A 43 -12.72 -12.14 -10.24
C ALA A 43 -11.43 -12.94 -9.92
N GLU A 44 -11.12 -13.93 -10.75
CA GLU A 44 -9.94 -14.78 -10.62
C GLU A 44 -8.63 -13.99 -10.78
N ALA A 45 -8.50 -13.20 -11.85
CA ALA A 45 -7.31 -12.36 -12.08
C ALA A 45 -7.12 -11.31 -10.98
N ARG A 46 -8.20 -10.75 -10.43
CA ARG A 46 -8.12 -9.84 -9.28
C ARG A 46 -7.70 -10.56 -8.01
N ALA A 47 -8.21 -11.78 -7.77
CA ALA A 47 -7.79 -12.59 -6.63
C ALA A 47 -6.30 -12.93 -6.70
N LYS A 48 -5.82 -13.44 -7.83
CA LYS A 48 -4.40 -13.76 -8.06
C LYS A 48 -3.49 -12.55 -7.90
N ARG A 49 -3.85 -11.40 -8.48
CA ARG A 49 -3.07 -10.15 -8.29
C ARG A 49 -3.02 -9.70 -6.84
N ARG A 50 -4.13 -9.80 -6.09
CA ARG A 50 -4.13 -9.48 -4.65
C ARG A 50 -3.19 -10.39 -3.87
N GLU A 51 -3.17 -11.68 -4.19
CA GLU A 51 -2.28 -12.65 -3.55
C GLU A 51 -0.81 -12.35 -3.85
N ILE A 52 -0.47 -12.11 -5.12
CA ILE A 52 0.87 -11.69 -5.56
C ILE A 52 1.29 -10.42 -4.83
N ASN A 53 0.45 -9.37 -4.83
CA ASN A 53 0.78 -8.11 -4.19
C ASN A 53 0.98 -8.26 -2.67
N LYS A 54 0.16 -9.08 -2.00
CA LYS A 54 0.33 -9.37 -0.58
C LYS A 54 1.68 -10.03 -0.31
N LEU A 55 2.05 -11.02 -1.11
CA LEU A 55 3.32 -11.74 -0.93
C LEU A 55 4.53 -10.87 -1.32
N ALA A 56 4.42 -10.05 -2.36
CA ALA A 56 5.44 -9.08 -2.74
C ALA A 56 5.70 -8.06 -1.61
N ASN A 57 4.65 -7.56 -0.96
CA ASN A 57 4.79 -6.71 0.22
C ASN A 57 5.50 -7.44 1.37
N ASN A 58 5.15 -8.71 1.62
CA ASN A 58 5.83 -9.49 2.65
C ASN A 58 7.32 -9.68 2.34
N VAL A 59 7.68 -9.94 1.08
CA VAL A 59 9.08 -10.05 0.62
C VAL A 59 9.83 -8.73 0.85
N PHE A 60 9.19 -7.60 0.57
CA PHE A 60 9.77 -6.27 0.79
C PHE A 60 10.02 -5.99 2.27
N VAL A 61 9.03 -6.26 3.13
CA VAL A 61 9.16 -6.09 4.59
C VAL A 61 10.28 -6.98 5.14
N LEU A 62 10.30 -8.27 4.80
CA LEU A 62 11.36 -9.19 5.23
C LEU A 62 12.75 -8.73 4.77
N SER A 63 12.87 -8.24 3.54
CA SER A 63 14.16 -7.73 3.03
C SER A 63 14.63 -6.51 3.80
N SER A 64 13.70 -5.63 4.22
CA SER A 64 14.00 -4.45 5.02
C SER A 64 14.41 -4.82 6.45
N ASP A 65 13.71 -5.77 7.07
CA ASP A 65 14.04 -6.29 8.41
C ASP A 65 15.43 -6.94 8.43
N ILE A 66 15.75 -7.74 7.41
CA ILE A 66 17.09 -8.33 7.23
C ILE A 66 18.17 -7.26 7.12
N ALA A 67 17.93 -6.20 6.32
CA ALA A 67 18.89 -5.11 6.17
C ALA A 67 19.11 -4.36 7.49
N LEU A 68 18.03 -4.12 8.25
CA LEU A 68 18.10 -3.51 9.56
C LEU A 68 18.91 -4.37 10.55
N ARG A 69 18.68 -5.68 10.59
CA ARG A 69 19.42 -6.59 11.48
C ARG A 69 20.88 -6.69 11.13
N ARG A 70 21.23 -6.77 9.84
CA ARG A 70 22.63 -6.71 9.39
C ARG A 70 23.30 -5.44 9.90
N SER A 71 22.64 -4.29 9.74
CA SER A 71 23.15 -3.02 10.26
C SER A 71 23.29 -2.99 11.79
N ILE A 72 22.45 -3.70 12.54
CA ILE A 72 22.57 -3.84 14.00
C ILE A 72 23.78 -4.70 14.36
N LEU A 73 23.96 -5.85 13.70
CA LEU A 73 25.11 -6.74 13.89
C LEU A 73 26.43 -6.04 13.54
N ASP A 74 26.48 -5.33 12.41
CA ASP A 74 27.66 -4.59 11.96
C ASP A 74 28.07 -3.49 12.95
N ARG A 75 27.09 -2.84 13.60
CA ARG A 75 27.34 -1.80 14.61
C ARG A 75 27.61 -2.38 16.00
N GLY A 76 27.11 -3.57 16.31
CA GLY A 76 27.20 -4.20 17.62
C GLY A 76 26.30 -3.60 18.71
N TYR A 77 25.35 -2.74 18.35
CA TYR A 77 24.38 -2.14 19.28
C TYR A 77 23.08 -1.73 18.59
N ARG A 78 22.00 -1.64 19.37
CA ARG A 78 20.74 -0.99 19.00
C ARG A 78 20.72 0.43 19.56
N THR A 79 20.00 1.32 18.92
CA THR A 79 19.81 2.69 19.44
C THR A 79 18.43 2.79 20.06
N GLN A 80 18.35 3.13 21.35
CA GLN A 80 17.11 3.49 22.01
C GLN A 80 16.96 5.01 21.98
N GLN A 81 15.82 5.49 21.52
CA GLN A 81 15.51 6.92 21.47
C GLN A 81 14.53 7.28 22.57
N GLU A 82 14.89 8.27 23.38
CA GLU A 82 14.02 8.87 24.39
C GLU A 82 13.76 10.32 23.99
N CYS A 83 12.51 10.66 23.75
CA CYS A 83 12.10 12.01 23.36
C CYS A 83 11.32 12.69 24.48
N TRP A 84 11.64 13.96 24.73
CA TRP A 84 10.89 14.80 25.66
C TRP A 84 10.69 16.19 25.06
N ARG A 85 9.67 16.89 25.55
CA ARG A 85 9.47 18.29 25.19
C ARG A 85 10.30 19.18 26.10
N GLN A 86 11.19 19.94 25.48
CA GLN A 86 11.93 21.01 26.11
C GLN A 86 11.22 22.33 25.83
N PHE A 87 10.79 23.01 26.89
CA PHE A 87 10.25 24.36 26.81
C PHE A 87 11.36 25.37 27.04
N SER A 88 11.26 26.52 26.39
CA SER A 88 12.12 27.68 26.64
C SER A 88 11.87 28.28 28.02
N THR A 89 12.90 28.90 28.59
CA THR A 89 12.84 29.62 29.86
C THR A 89 13.11 31.10 29.65
N VAL A 90 12.52 31.91 30.52
CA VAL A 90 12.74 33.35 30.60
C VAL A 90 13.19 33.71 32.01
N SER A 91 14.09 34.68 32.11
CA SER A 91 14.56 35.19 33.39
C SER A 91 13.56 36.20 33.96
N VAL A 92 13.01 35.91 35.13
CA VAL A 92 12.09 36.79 35.85
C VAL A 92 12.78 37.32 37.09
N CYS A 93 12.97 38.63 37.14
CA CYS A 93 13.64 39.32 38.25
C CYS A 93 12.64 40.07 39.13
N GLN A 94 12.75 39.88 40.45
CA GLN A 94 11.93 40.57 41.44
C GLN A 94 12.83 41.30 42.45
N GLY A 95 12.52 42.57 42.69
CA GLY A 95 13.16 43.36 43.75
C GLY A 95 12.67 42.90 45.13
N ARG A 96 13.61 42.74 46.06
CA ARG A 96 13.36 42.46 47.48
C ARG A 96 13.34 43.75 48.28
N ASN A 97 12.72 43.70 49.47
CA ASN A 97 12.57 44.86 50.36
C ASN A 97 13.91 45.40 50.91
N ASP A 98 15.00 44.65 50.74
CA ASP A 98 16.38 45.02 51.11
C ASP A 98 17.17 45.67 49.94
N GLY A 99 16.51 45.93 48.80
CA GLY A 99 17.13 46.51 47.61
C GLY A 99 17.88 45.50 46.74
N GLN A 100 17.90 44.21 47.09
CA GLN A 100 18.47 43.17 46.25
C GLN A 100 17.50 42.76 45.13
N ILE A 101 18.03 42.47 43.94
CA ILE A 101 17.25 41.88 42.84
C ILE A 101 17.55 40.39 42.83
N ALA A 102 16.50 39.57 42.94
CA ALA A 102 16.59 38.12 42.79
C ALA A 102 15.95 37.74 41.45
N CYS A 103 16.74 37.13 40.56
CA CYS A 103 16.26 36.58 39.30
C CYS A 103 16.13 35.06 39.40
N ARG A 104 15.09 34.52 38.78
CA ARG A 104 14.90 33.08 38.61
C ARG A 104 14.45 32.77 37.19
N GLU A 105 14.87 31.63 36.69
CA GLU A 105 14.40 31.12 35.41
C GLU A 105 13.03 30.50 35.59
N GLU A 106 12.05 30.95 34.81
CA GLU A 106 10.71 30.37 34.73
C GLU A 106 10.43 29.92 33.30
N ARG A 107 9.46 29.00 33.13
CA ARG A 107 9.01 28.59 31.79
C ARG A 107 8.45 29.81 31.05
N ASP A 108 8.83 29.99 29.79
CA ASP A 108 8.23 31.03 28.93
C ASP A 108 6.72 30.74 28.78
N PRO A 109 5.83 31.63 29.24
CA PRO A 109 4.38 31.46 29.08
C PRO A 109 3.94 31.48 27.61
N ASN A 110 4.75 32.02 26.71
CA ASN A 110 4.46 32.06 25.27
C ASN A 110 4.89 30.77 24.55
N ASP A 111 5.73 29.95 25.17
CA ASP A 111 6.13 28.65 24.62
C ASP A 111 5.16 27.55 25.05
N LEU A 112 4.02 27.53 24.37
CA LEU A 112 2.94 26.57 24.60
C LEU A 112 3.26 25.18 24.05
N THR A 113 4.03 25.11 22.96
CA THR A 113 4.28 23.88 22.23
C THR A 113 5.52 23.14 22.70
N GLY A 114 6.58 23.86 23.08
CA GLY A 114 7.91 23.30 23.33
C GLY A 114 8.54 22.73 22.06
N LYS A 115 9.83 22.41 22.15
CA LYS A 115 10.56 21.67 21.11
C LYS A 115 10.72 20.22 21.55
N GLU A 116 10.40 19.28 20.67
CA GLU A 116 10.76 17.88 20.89
C GLU A 116 12.28 17.72 20.75
N VAL A 117 12.89 17.17 21.80
CA VAL A 117 14.31 16.86 21.87
C VAL A 117 14.43 15.38 22.18
N CYS A 118 15.15 14.68 21.31
CA CYS A 118 15.37 13.25 21.45
C CYS A 118 16.84 12.98 21.78
N LYS A 119 17.07 12.07 22.72
CA LYS A 119 18.38 11.51 23.03
C LYS A 119 18.43 10.07 22.58
N GLU A 120 19.47 9.76 21.83
CA GLU A 120 19.80 8.40 21.40
C GLU A 120 20.82 7.79 22.35
N THR A 121 20.50 6.63 22.90
CA THR A 121 21.40 5.88 23.79
C THR A 121 21.68 4.51 23.15
N PRO A 122 22.96 4.13 22.95
CA PRO A 122 23.29 2.80 22.47
C PRO A 122 22.99 1.76 23.54
N VAL A 123 22.39 0.66 23.12
CA VAL A 123 22.04 -0.50 23.95
C VAL A 123 22.70 -1.72 23.35
N THR A 124 23.41 -2.46 24.18
CA THR A 124 24.08 -3.71 23.78
C THR A 124 23.09 -4.71 23.21
N ILE A 125 23.54 -5.46 22.22
CA ILE A 125 22.76 -6.58 21.64
C ILE A 125 23.30 -7.91 22.13
N ASP A 126 22.43 -8.91 22.09
CA ASP A 126 22.83 -10.31 22.08
C ASP A 126 23.11 -10.69 20.62
N ALA A 127 24.41 -10.79 20.26
CA ALA A 127 24.84 -11.06 18.90
C ALA A 127 24.38 -12.46 18.43
N ASP A 128 24.49 -13.48 19.28
CA ASP A 128 24.08 -14.84 18.95
C ASP A 128 22.58 -14.92 18.62
N TYR A 129 21.77 -14.19 19.41
CA TYR A 129 20.34 -14.07 19.14
C TYR A 129 20.05 -13.39 17.79
N GLU A 130 20.70 -12.25 17.52
CA GLU A 130 20.47 -11.49 16.27
C GLU A 130 20.95 -12.25 15.03
N GLU A 131 22.08 -12.95 15.11
CA GLU A 131 22.59 -13.81 14.04
C GLU A 131 21.65 -14.97 13.74
N LYS A 132 21.19 -15.68 14.77
CA LYS A 132 20.20 -16.75 14.62
C LYS A 132 18.93 -16.23 13.96
N LYS A 133 18.44 -15.07 14.42
CA LYS A 133 17.21 -14.46 13.87
C LYS A 133 17.38 -14.04 12.42
N LEU A 134 18.54 -13.49 12.07
CA LEU A 134 18.89 -13.14 10.70
C LEU A 134 18.87 -14.37 9.78
N LEU A 135 19.42 -15.51 10.22
CA LEU A 135 19.39 -16.76 9.45
C LEU A 135 17.97 -17.25 9.21
N GLU A 136 17.12 -17.26 10.25
CA GLU A 136 15.70 -17.62 10.12
C GLU A 136 14.96 -16.72 9.11
N GLU A 137 15.23 -15.40 9.15
CA GLU A 137 14.61 -14.45 8.23
C GLU A 137 15.10 -14.61 6.78
N LEU A 138 16.40 -14.93 6.58
CA LEU A 138 16.96 -15.21 5.26
C LEU A 138 16.33 -16.46 4.64
N GLU A 139 16.11 -17.52 5.41
CA GLU A 139 15.42 -18.73 4.94
C GLU A 139 13.97 -18.43 4.56
N ARG A 140 13.25 -17.68 5.41
CA ARG A 140 11.88 -17.23 5.15
C ARG A 140 11.81 -16.36 3.90
N LEU A 141 12.76 -15.46 3.70
CA LEU A 141 12.84 -14.61 2.52
C LEU A 141 13.06 -15.45 1.25
N GLY A 142 13.98 -16.42 1.29
CA GLY A 142 14.22 -17.33 0.17
C GLY A 142 12.96 -18.09 -0.23
N SER A 143 12.29 -18.70 0.75
CA SER A 143 11.03 -19.42 0.53
C SER A 143 9.93 -18.51 -0.01
N ALA A 144 9.77 -17.30 0.53
CA ALA A 144 8.76 -16.34 0.08
C ALA A 144 9.01 -15.89 -1.37
N LYS A 145 10.26 -15.65 -1.77
CA LYS A 145 10.64 -15.29 -3.14
C LYS A 145 10.32 -16.40 -4.14
N ILE A 146 10.60 -17.66 -3.78
CA ILE A 146 10.27 -18.82 -4.63
C ILE A 146 8.76 -18.92 -4.83
N THR A 147 7.99 -18.81 -3.75
CA THR A 147 6.52 -18.83 -3.81
C THR A 147 5.97 -17.69 -4.66
N LEU A 148 6.50 -16.47 -4.50
CA LEU A 148 6.11 -15.31 -5.30
C LEU A 148 6.35 -15.55 -6.79
N SER A 149 7.55 -16.00 -7.15
CA SER A 149 7.89 -16.28 -8.55
C SER A 149 6.99 -17.36 -9.17
N ASN A 150 6.65 -18.39 -8.40
CA ASN A 150 5.71 -19.41 -8.87
C ASN A 150 4.29 -18.87 -9.07
N LEU A 151 3.81 -17.99 -8.18
CA LEU A 151 2.51 -17.34 -8.32
C LEU A 151 2.47 -16.39 -9.52
N GLU A 152 3.52 -15.59 -9.72
CA GLU A 152 3.63 -14.67 -10.87
C GLU A 152 3.59 -15.45 -12.19
N ARG A 153 4.41 -16.51 -12.30
CA ARG A 153 4.42 -17.37 -13.49
C ARG A 153 3.07 -18.06 -13.71
N GLY A 154 2.44 -18.57 -12.65
CA GLY A 154 1.11 -19.18 -12.72
C GLY A 154 0.03 -18.17 -13.14
N TYR A 155 0.13 -16.93 -12.67
CA TYR A 155 -0.76 -15.85 -13.08
C TYR A 155 -0.58 -15.53 -14.57
N GLU A 156 0.65 -15.32 -15.04
CA GLU A 156 0.94 -15.07 -16.47
C GLU A 156 0.37 -16.16 -17.37
N GLN A 157 0.62 -17.43 -17.03
CA GLN A 157 0.09 -18.58 -17.78
C GLN A 157 -1.44 -18.58 -17.80
N SER A 158 -2.09 -18.37 -16.65
CA SER A 158 -3.54 -18.32 -16.60
C SER A 158 -4.13 -17.16 -17.39
N ARG A 159 -3.45 -16.00 -17.35
CA ARG A 159 -3.85 -14.78 -18.05
C ARG A 159 -3.74 -14.98 -19.56
N GLU A 160 -2.66 -15.60 -20.04
CA GLU A 160 -2.48 -15.95 -21.46
C GLU A 160 -3.57 -16.92 -21.94
N MET A 161 -3.89 -17.94 -21.15
CA MET A 161 -4.95 -18.89 -21.48
C MET A 161 -6.32 -18.22 -21.53
N CYS A 162 -6.62 -17.32 -20.60
CA CYS A 162 -7.83 -16.52 -20.67
C CYS A 162 -7.87 -15.69 -21.97
N TYR A 163 -6.75 -15.04 -22.34
CA TYR A 163 -6.68 -14.22 -23.55
C TYR A 163 -7.02 -14.99 -24.80
N ARG A 164 -6.34 -16.12 -25.02
CA ARG A 164 -6.54 -16.96 -26.20
C ARG A 164 -7.99 -17.37 -26.37
N ARG A 165 -8.72 -17.61 -25.27
CA ARG A 165 -10.13 -17.99 -25.31
C ARG A 165 -11.08 -16.80 -25.48
N ALA A 166 -10.79 -15.69 -24.78
CA ALA A 166 -11.62 -14.48 -24.85
C ALA A 166 -11.55 -13.82 -26.24
N GLU A 167 -10.39 -13.88 -26.89
CA GLU A 167 -10.18 -13.33 -28.24
C GLU A 167 -11.03 -14.05 -29.30
N GLN A 168 -11.28 -15.35 -29.12
CA GLN A 168 -12.11 -16.16 -30.01
C GLN A 168 -13.62 -15.99 -29.74
N SER A 169 -14.00 -15.25 -28.71
CA SER A 169 -15.39 -15.02 -28.36
C SER A 169 -16.01 -13.88 -29.17
N SER A 170 -17.29 -14.00 -29.51
CA SER A 170 -18.04 -12.87 -30.08
C SER A 170 -18.10 -11.70 -29.08
N PRO A 171 -18.33 -10.46 -29.54
CA PRO A 171 -18.51 -9.32 -28.65
C PRO A 171 -19.54 -9.55 -27.53
N GLU A 172 -20.69 -10.16 -27.87
CA GLU A 172 -21.78 -10.43 -26.93
C GLU A 172 -21.36 -11.45 -25.88
N LYS A 173 -20.64 -12.50 -26.30
CA LYS A 173 -20.15 -13.55 -25.40
C LYS A 173 -19.06 -13.01 -24.47
N ALA A 174 -18.10 -12.25 -25.01
CA ALA A 174 -17.08 -11.56 -24.24
C ALA A 174 -17.67 -10.57 -23.22
N TYR A 175 -18.66 -9.77 -23.62
CA TYR A 175 -19.37 -8.86 -22.73
C TYR A 175 -20.06 -9.60 -21.58
N LYS A 176 -20.66 -10.77 -21.86
CA LYS A 176 -21.27 -11.61 -20.81
C LYS A 176 -20.23 -12.08 -19.78
N TYR A 177 -19.05 -12.49 -20.21
CA TYR A 177 -17.95 -12.85 -19.30
C TYR A 177 -17.50 -11.67 -18.44
N TYR A 178 -17.27 -10.51 -19.07
CA TYR A 178 -16.91 -9.28 -18.37
C TYR A 178 -17.95 -8.89 -17.32
N LYS A 179 -19.23 -8.84 -17.71
CA LYS A 179 -20.34 -8.47 -16.83
C LYS A 179 -20.46 -9.41 -15.62
N ASN A 180 -20.27 -10.71 -15.87
CA ASN A 180 -20.32 -11.73 -14.82
C ASN A 180 -19.00 -11.88 -14.06
N GLN A 181 -17.95 -11.14 -14.44
CA GLN A 181 -16.61 -11.18 -13.86
C GLN A 181 -15.96 -12.57 -13.91
N ASN A 182 -16.31 -13.35 -14.93
CA ASN A 182 -15.82 -14.72 -15.12
C ASN A 182 -14.86 -14.79 -16.30
N GLU A 183 -13.98 -15.78 -16.29
CA GLU A 183 -13.11 -16.09 -17.42
C GLU A 183 -13.79 -17.11 -18.37
N PRO A 184 -13.45 -17.09 -19.67
CA PRO A 184 -13.92 -18.11 -20.60
C PRO A 184 -13.36 -19.50 -20.25
N SER A 185 -14.23 -20.52 -20.28
CA SER A 185 -13.86 -21.90 -19.99
C SER A 185 -13.31 -22.62 -21.24
N ASN A 186 -12.75 -23.82 -21.06
CA ASN A 186 -12.31 -24.66 -22.18
C ASN A 186 -13.46 -25.09 -23.09
N ASP A 187 -14.67 -25.23 -22.55
CA ASP A 187 -15.86 -25.68 -23.29
C ASP A 187 -16.43 -24.58 -24.19
N ASP A 188 -15.91 -23.35 -24.03
CA ASP A 188 -16.39 -22.17 -24.74
C ASP A 188 -15.65 -21.87 -26.05
N VAL A 189 -14.60 -22.65 -26.33
CA VAL A 189 -13.74 -22.55 -27.51
C VAL A 189 -14.38 -23.31 -28.67
N PHE A 190 -14.95 -22.58 -29.63
CA PHE A 190 -15.30 -23.15 -30.92
C PHE A 190 -14.02 -23.29 -31.74
N TYR A 191 -13.46 -24.50 -31.81
CA TYR A 191 -12.51 -24.82 -32.87
C TYR A 191 -13.23 -24.63 -34.21
N LYS A 192 -12.96 -23.50 -34.89
CA LYS A 192 -13.13 -23.46 -36.34
C LYS A 192 -11.99 -24.28 -36.93
N ILE A 193 -12.27 -25.57 -37.15
CA ILE A 193 -11.52 -26.40 -38.09
C ILE A 193 -11.86 -25.93 -39.50
#